data_AF-A0A736RCR9-F1
#
_entry.id   AF-A0A736RCR9-F1
#
_cell.length_a   1.000
_cell.length_b   1.000
_cell.length_c   1.000
_cell.angle_alpha   90.00
_cell.angle_beta   90.00
_cell.angle_gamma   90.00
#
_symmetry.space_group_name_H-M   'P 1'
#
loop_
_entity.id
_entity.type
_entity.pdbx_description
1 polymer ?
#
loop_
_entity_poly.entity_id
_entity_poly.type
_entity_poly.pdbx_seq_one_letter_code
_entity_poly.pdbx_strand_id
1 'polypeptide(L)'
;MATKYFALLTNIGAAKLANATALGDQVEITQMAVGDGNGTLPTPNPAQTALTHELRRAQLNMLTIDPVNTNQVIAEQVIPEDVGGWWIREIGLFDKAGDMIAVANCAETYKPQLQEGSGRVQVIRVILIVSSTEAVTLKIDPSVVLATRKYVDDAVIEIKAYTDEVMSGHVKAVDPHTQYAPKANPTFTGTPKAPTPTAGNNTTQLATTAFVQAALVALINGAPSTLDTLKEIAAAINNDPNFSTTINNALEGKQPLDNTLTALSGKSVEA
;
A
#
# COMPACT_ATOMS: atom_id res chain seq x y z
N MET A 1 27.51 -48.98 4.55
CA MET A 1 27.53 -48.83 6.02
C MET A 1 26.33 -47.99 6.40
N ALA A 2 25.53 -48.40 7.39
CA ALA A 2 24.42 -47.58 7.86
C ALA A 2 24.97 -46.28 8.47
N THR A 3 24.36 -45.15 8.15
CA THR A 3 24.71 -43.84 8.71
C THR A 3 24.50 -43.88 10.22
N LYS A 4 25.52 -43.54 11.01
CA LYS A 4 25.44 -43.63 12.48
C LYS A 4 24.44 -42.64 13.09
N TYR A 5 24.33 -41.46 12.49
CA TYR A 5 23.40 -40.40 12.90
C TYR A 5 22.51 -40.02 11.73
N PHE A 6 21.21 -39.95 11.96
CA PHE A 6 20.22 -39.66 10.92
C PHE A 6 18.93 -39.15 11.56
N ALA A 7 18.15 -38.44 10.73
CA ALA A 7 16.78 -38.07 11.02
C ALA A 7 15.84 -38.86 10.11
N LEU A 8 14.66 -39.20 10.61
CA LEU A 8 13.59 -39.79 9.81
C LEU A 8 12.24 -39.22 10.18
N LEU A 9 11.30 -39.32 9.25
CA LEU A 9 9.88 -39.07 9.51
C LEU A 9 9.28 -40.23 10.29
N THR A 10 8.49 -39.91 11.30
CA THR A 10 7.62 -40.90 11.93
C THR A 10 6.48 -41.27 10.97
N ASN A 11 5.79 -42.37 11.23
CA ASN A 11 4.58 -42.76 10.49
C ASN A 11 3.51 -41.67 10.58
N ILE A 12 3.40 -41.00 11.74
CA ILE A 12 2.47 -39.88 11.94
C ILE A 12 2.90 -38.68 11.09
N GLY A 13 4.18 -38.30 11.12
CA GLY A 13 4.71 -37.20 10.34
C GLY A 13 4.56 -37.41 8.84
N ALA A 14 4.89 -38.61 8.35
CA ALA A 14 4.70 -38.98 6.95
C ALA A 14 3.23 -38.90 6.52
N ALA A 15 2.30 -39.41 7.34
CA ALA A 15 0.87 -39.34 7.07
C ALA A 15 0.36 -37.88 7.05
N LYS A 16 0.81 -37.04 8.00
CA LYS A 16 0.42 -35.62 8.05
C LYS A 16 0.95 -34.84 6.85
N LEU A 17 2.20 -35.05 6.46
CA LEU A 17 2.78 -34.40 5.27
C LEU A 17 2.08 -34.84 3.97
N ALA A 18 1.73 -36.13 3.86
CA ALA A 18 0.97 -36.64 2.72
C ALA A 18 -0.43 -36.01 2.66
N ASN A 19 -1.14 -35.94 3.79
CA ASN A 19 -2.46 -35.31 3.88
C ASN A 19 -2.42 -33.81 3.58
N ALA A 20 -1.44 -33.10 4.13
CA ALA A 20 -1.21 -31.68 3.86
C ALA A 20 -1.01 -31.43 2.36
N THR A 21 -0.17 -32.24 1.70
CA THR A 21 0.04 -32.18 0.25
C THR A 21 -1.25 -32.45 -0.54
N ALA A 22 -2.08 -33.40 -0.11
CA ALA A 22 -3.31 -33.78 -0.80
C ALA A 22 -4.45 -32.75 -0.64
N LEU A 23 -4.51 -32.07 0.51
CA LEU A 23 -5.58 -31.13 0.85
C LEU A 23 -5.20 -29.66 0.59
N GLY A 24 -3.93 -29.37 0.31
CA GLY A 24 -3.41 -28.00 0.22
C GLY A 24 -3.23 -27.33 1.58
N ASP A 25 -3.18 -28.12 2.65
CA ASP A 25 -2.89 -27.66 4.02
C ASP A 25 -1.38 -27.71 4.28
N GLN A 26 -0.95 -27.19 5.45
CA GLN A 26 0.44 -27.23 5.88
C GLN A 26 0.58 -27.81 7.29
N VAL A 27 1.66 -28.55 7.51
CA VAL A 27 2.07 -29.04 8.83
C VAL A 27 2.91 -27.96 9.51
N GLU A 28 2.35 -27.38 10.58
CA GLU A 28 3.05 -26.43 11.44
C GLU A 28 3.96 -27.18 12.44
N ILE A 29 5.23 -27.41 12.08
CA ILE A 29 6.23 -27.92 13.04
C ILE A 29 6.65 -26.75 13.94
N THR A 30 6.30 -26.82 15.23
CA THR A 30 6.43 -25.67 16.14
C THR A 30 7.43 -25.89 17.26
N GLN A 31 7.72 -27.14 17.63
CA GLN A 31 8.53 -27.48 18.79
C GLN A 31 9.61 -28.49 18.44
N MET A 32 10.75 -28.37 19.12
CA MET A 32 11.78 -29.39 19.14
C MET A 32 12.00 -29.84 20.59
N ALA A 33 12.01 -31.15 20.79
CA ALA A 33 12.39 -31.76 22.04
C ALA A 33 13.74 -32.46 21.92
N VAL A 34 14.43 -32.57 23.03
CA VAL A 34 15.74 -33.19 23.17
C VAL A 34 15.75 -34.08 24.39
N GLY A 35 16.46 -35.20 24.30
CA GLY A 35 16.47 -36.24 25.31
C GLY A 35 17.83 -36.93 25.41
N ASP A 36 18.01 -37.66 26.50
CA ASP A 36 19.25 -38.41 26.77
C ASP A 36 19.15 -39.90 26.41
N GLY A 37 18.06 -40.35 25.80
CA GLY A 37 17.89 -41.75 25.41
C GLY A 37 17.95 -42.74 26.58
N ASN A 38 17.64 -42.29 27.80
CA ASN A 38 17.74 -43.05 29.04
C ASN A 38 19.15 -43.62 29.28
N GLY A 39 20.19 -42.83 28.97
CA GLY A 39 21.59 -43.22 29.14
C GLY A 39 22.22 -43.94 27.95
N THR A 40 21.44 -44.27 26.91
CA THR A 40 21.93 -44.98 25.71
C THR A 40 21.64 -44.21 24.45
N LEU A 41 22.45 -44.37 23.40
CA LEU A 41 22.17 -43.75 22.09
C LEU A 41 21.01 -44.51 21.40
N PRO A 42 19.82 -43.90 21.24
CA PRO A 42 18.70 -44.59 20.62
C PRO A 42 18.86 -44.64 19.10
N THR A 43 18.27 -45.66 18.49
CA THR A 43 18.14 -45.77 17.04
C THR A 43 16.77 -45.22 16.64
N PRO A 44 16.70 -44.13 15.83
CA PRO A 44 15.43 -43.59 15.35
C PRO A 44 14.58 -44.66 14.65
N ASN A 45 13.29 -44.70 14.96
CA ASN A 45 12.32 -45.66 14.43
C ASN A 45 11.05 -44.92 13.96
N PRO A 46 10.56 -45.14 12.72
CA PRO A 46 9.35 -44.49 12.21
C PRO A 46 8.09 -44.71 13.08
N ALA A 47 8.02 -45.79 13.85
CA ALA A 47 6.89 -46.06 14.74
C ALA A 47 6.88 -45.22 16.03
N GLN A 48 7.91 -44.41 16.29
CA GLN A 48 7.98 -43.57 17.49
C GLN A 48 6.91 -42.48 17.50
N THR A 49 6.28 -42.32 18.66
CA THR A 49 5.35 -41.23 18.96
C THR A 49 5.88 -40.28 20.03
N ALA A 50 6.94 -40.69 20.75
CA ALA A 50 7.62 -39.94 21.79
C ALA A 50 9.12 -40.27 21.80
N LEU A 51 9.91 -39.40 22.43
CA LEU A 51 11.31 -39.67 22.71
C LEU A 51 11.42 -40.74 23.80
N THR A 52 12.53 -41.47 23.81
CA THR A 52 12.79 -42.51 24.82
C THR A 52 12.81 -41.92 26.22
N HIS A 53 13.46 -40.77 26.38
CA HIS A 53 13.47 -39.97 27.58
C HIS A 53 13.67 -38.49 27.23
N GLU A 54 12.56 -37.77 27.16
CA GLU A 54 12.55 -36.33 26.91
C GLU A 54 12.98 -35.53 28.14
N LEU A 55 13.92 -34.60 27.95
CA LEU A 55 14.42 -33.73 29.02
C LEU A 55 14.05 -32.27 28.84
N ARG A 56 13.89 -31.84 27.59
CA ARG A 56 13.47 -30.47 27.27
C ARG A 56 12.67 -30.46 25.99
N ARG A 57 11.63 -29.64 25.97
CA ARG A 57 10.90 -29.21 24.78
C ARG A 57 10.74 -27.71 24.78
N ALA A 58 11.01 -27.08 23.65
CA ALA A 58 10.78 -25.66 23.45
C ALA A 58 10.36 -25.37 22.01
N GLN A 59 9.95 -24.13 21.75
CA GLN A 59 9.64 -23.69 20.40
C GLN A 59 10.90 -23.68 19.52
N LEU A 60 10.70 -23.88 18.22
CA LEU A 60 11.76 -23.70 17.22
C LEU A 60 12.13 -22.23 17.10
N ASN A 61 13.44 -21.97 17.01
CA ASN A 61 13.98 -20.66 16.65
C ASN A 61 13.87 -20.44 15.13
N MET A 62 14.12 -21.50 14.35
CA MET A 62 14.15 -21.42 12.89
C MET A 62 13.72 -22.75 12.28
N LEU A 63 12.91 -22.66 11.23
CA LEU A 63 12.49 -23.75 10.37
C LEU A 63 12.49 -23.25 8.92
N THR A 64 13.46 -23.69 8.13
CA THR A 64 13.67 -23.23 6.75
C THR A 64 13.94 -24.37 5.80
N ILE A 65 13.79 -24.13 4.51
CA ILE A 65 14.22 -25.06 3.45
C ILE A 65 15.71 -24.83 3.19
N ASP A 66 16.48 -25.91 2.98
CA ASP A 66 17.86 -25.79 2.52
C ASP A 66 17.88 -25.16 1.12
N PRO A 67 18.59 -24.02 0.91
CA PRO A 67 18.65 -23.34 -0.37
C PRO A 67 19.32 -24.16 -1.49
N VAL A 68 20.14 -25.16 -1.14
CA VAL A 68 20.79 -26.05 -2.10
C VAL A 68 19.96 -27.30 -2.35
N ASN A 69 19.30 -27.82 -1.30
CA ASN A 69 18.51 -29.05 -1.36
C ASN A 69 17.05 -28.77 -0.97
N THR A 70 16.21 -28.44 -1.95
CA THR A 70 14.81 -28.02 -1.70
C THR A 70 13.91 -29.09 -1.06
N ASN A 71 14.37 -30.34 -0.95
CA ASN A 71 13.70 -31.43 -0.24
C ASN A 71 14.13 -31.57 1.24
N GLN A 72 15.00 -30.68 1.73
CA GLN A 72 15.49 -30.70 3.10
C GLN A 72 14.91 -29.52 3.89
N VAL A 73 14.36 -29.84 5.05
CA VAL A 73 13.91 -28.88 6.05
C VAL A 73 14.94 -28.85 7.17
N ILE A 74 15.42 -27.66 7.49
CA ILE A 74 16.37 -27.40 8.56
C ILE A 74 15.57 -26.84 9.75
N ALA A 75 15.54 -27.59 10.84
CA ALA A 75 14.94 -27.17 12.10
C ALA A 75 16.05 -26.83 13.11
N GLU A 76 15.97 -25.66 13.74
CA GLU A 76 16.92 -25.22 14.75
C GLU A 76 16.25 -24.81 16.06
N GLN A 77 16.89 -25.20 17.15
CA GLN A 77 16.59 -24.72 18.49
C GLN A 77 17.88 -24.30 19.20
N VAL A 78 17.84 -23.18 19.89
CA VAL A 78 18.91 -22.71 20.78
C VAL A 78 18.59 -23.11 22.22
N ILE A 79 19.53 -23.78 22.87
CA ILE A 79 19.48 -24.09 24.30
C ILE A 79 20.37 -23.08 25.04
N PRO A 80 19.79 -22.20 25.87
CA PRO A 80 20.53 -21.15 26.60
C PRO A 80 21.47 -21.71 27.68
N GLU A 81 22.35 -20.88 28.25
CA GLU A 81 23.35 -21.32 29.22
C GLU A 81 22.80 -21.78 30.58
N ASP A 82 21.59 -21.36 30.94
CA ASP A 82 20.90 -21.68 32.19
C ASP A 82 20.14 -23.03 32.14
N VAL A 83 20.06 -23.65 30.95
CA VAL A 83 19.38 -24.94 30.75
C VAL A 83 20.36 -26.01 30.28
N GLY A 84 20.44 -27.14 30.99
CA GLY A 84 21.39 -28.21 30.70
C GLY A 84 21.48 -29.24 31.82
N GLY A 85 22.66 -29.81 32.04
CA GLY A 85 22.96 -30.80 33.08
C GLY A 85 22.76 -32.24 32.62
N TRP A 86 22.65 -32.45 31.31
CA TRP A 86 22.30 -33.74 30.73
C TRP A 86 22.93 -33.93 29.35
N TRP A 87 22.93 -35.18 28.90
CA TRP A 87 23.43 -35.60 27.60
C TRP A 87 22.34 -35.49 26.54
N ILE A 88 22.69 -34.94 25.39
CA ILE A 88 21.81 -34.91 24.22
C ILE A 88 22.14 -36.12 23.35
N ARG A 89 21.16 -36.99 23.12
CA ARG A 89 21.29 -38.20 22.31
C ARG A 89 20.18 -38.35 21.28
N GLU A 90 18.99 -37.86 21.60
CA GLU A 90 17.82 -37.89 20.73
C GLU A 90 17.15 -36.53 20.61
N ILE A 91 16.55 -36.31 19.45
CA ILE A 91 15.89 -35.08 19.07
C ILE A 91 14.55 -35.44 18.40
N GLY A 92 13.48 -34.77 18.80
CA GLY A 92 12.14 -34.94 18.24
C GLY A 92 11.60 -33.61 17.71
N LEU A 93 11.00 -33.62 16.53
CA LEU A 93 10.26 -32.48 15.99
C LEU A 93 8.77 -32.71 16.15
N PHE A 94 8.05 -31.72 16.64
CA PHE A 94 6.64 -31.82 16.96
C PHE A 94 5.84 -30.69 16.32
N ASP A 95 4.63 -31.04 15.90
CA ASP A 95 3.69 -30.05 15.37
C ASP A 95 2.90 -29.35 16.47
N LYS A 96 2.06 -28.40 16.05
CA LYS A 96 1.15 -27.64 16.92
C LYS A 96 0.15 -28.50 17.70
N ALA A 97 -0.20 -29.68 17.20
CA ALA A 97 -1.08 -30.62 17.90
C ALA A 97 -0.33 -31.46 18.94
N GLY A 98 1.01 -31.36 18.98
CA GLY A 98 1.88 -32.14 19.86
C GLY A 98 2.28 -33.49 19.27
N ASP A 99 1.96 -33.76 18.01
CA ASP A 99 2.32 -35.01 17.35
C ASP A 99 3.78 -34.99 16.90
N MET A 100 4.51 -36.08 17.14
CA MET A 100 5.90 -36.23 16.72
C MET A 100 5.96 -36.43 15.21
N ILE A 101 6.52 -35.47 14.49
CA ILE A 101 6.66 -35.49 13.03
C ILE A 101 7.94 -36.21 12.60
N ALA A 102 9.03 -35.98 13.33
CA ALA A 102 10.32 -36.58 13.02
C ALA A 102 11.09 -36.89 14.29
N VAL A 103 11.97 -37.89 14.18
CA VAL A 103 12.92 -38.27 15.22
C VAL A 103 14.32 -38.38 14.62
N ALA A 104 15.31 -37.93 15.38
CA ALA A 104 16.71 -37.99 15.01
C ALA A 104 17.56 -38.40 16.21
N ASN A 105 18.69 -39.05 15.94
CA ASN A 105 19.75 -39.23 16.91
C ASN A 105 20.92 -38.29 16.59
N CYS A 106 21.74 -38.00 17.58
CA CYS A 106 22.93 -37.17 17.42
C CYS A 106 24.14 -37.78 18.13
N ALA A 107 25.33 -37.26 17.83
CA ALA A 107 26.51 -37.58 18.63
C ALA A 107 26.27 -37.15 20.08
N GLU A 108 26.61 -38.04 21.01
CA GLU A 108 26.42 -37.79 22.45
C GLU A 108 27.15 -36.51 22.84
N THR A 109 26.39 -35.50 23.24
CA THR A 109 26.92 -34.18 23.56
C THR A 109 26.42 -33.76 24.93
N TYR A 110 27.33 -33.46 25.85
CA TYR A 110 26.95 -32.95 27.16
C TYR A 110 26.68 -31.44 27.09
N LYS A 111 25.52 -31.01 27.59
CA LYS A 111 25.13 -29.61 27.69
C LYS A 111 25.24 -29.17 29.15
N PRO A 112 26.33 -28.51 29.58
CA PRO A 112 26.48 -28.07 30.96
C PRO A 112 25.53 -26.92 31.32
N GLN A 113 25.20 -26.81 32.61
CA GLN A 113 24.56 -25.64 33.19
C GLN A 113 25.57 -24.63 33.75
N LEU A 114 25.17 -23.37 33.87
CA LEU A 114 26.00 -22.33 34.49
C LEU A 114 26.44 -22.68 35.92
N GLN A 115 25.61 -23.39 36.70
CA GLN A 115 25.89 -23.82 38.06
C GLN A 115 27.05 -24.82 38.15
N GLU A 116 27.37 -25.51 37.06
CA GLU A 116 28.53 -26.40 36.95
C GLU A 116 29.83 -25.64 36.61
N GLY A 117 29.77 -24.30 36.54
CA GLY A 117 30.90 -23.44 36.20
C GLY A 117 31.18 -23.31 34.70
N SER A 118 30.32 -23.86 33.84
CA SER A 118 30.45 -23.78 32.38
C SER A 118 29.10 -23.48 31.71
N GLY A 119 28.72 -22.20 31.70
CA GLY A 119 27.56 -21.75 30.92
C GLY A 119 27.85 -21.82 29.41
N ARG A 120 27.17 -22.72 28.69
CA ARG A 120 27.31 -22.88 27.24
C ARG A 120 25.96 -22.63 26.56
N VAL A 121 25.91 -21.80 25.53
CA VAL A 121 24.77 -21.78 24.60
C VAL A 121 25.00 -22.86 23.53
N GLN A 122 24.01 -23.71 23.28
CA GLN A 122 24.12 -24.81 22.32
C GLN A 122 23.01 -24.73 21.28
N VAL A 123 23.39 -24.67 20.00
CA VAL A 123 22.43 -24.75 18.90
C VAL A 123 22.28 -26.20 18.46
N ILE A 124 21.04 -26.68 18.42
CA ILE A 124 20.68 -27.98 17.89
C ILE A 124 20.07 -27.75 16.51
N ARG A 125 20.72 -28.32 15.49
CA ARG A 125 20.29 -28.27 14.09
C ARG A 125 19.95 -29.67 13.62
N VAL A 126 18.73 -29.88 13.16
CA VAL A 126 18.29 -31.14 12.55
C VAL A 126 17.95 -30.87 11.09
N ILE A 127 18.50 -31.70 10.20
CA ILE A 127 18.18 -31.70 8.78
C ILE A 127 17.26 -32.88 8.53
N LEU A 128 16.04 -32.59 8.10
CA LEU A 128 15.01 -33.57 7.80
C LEU A 128 14.75 -33.60 6.30
N ILE A 129 14.81 -34.78 5.69
CA ILE A 129 14.41 -34.96 4.29
C ILE A 129 12.90 -35.23 4.27
N VAL A 130 12.16 -34.44 3.49
CA VAL A 130 10.71 -34.58 3.31
C VAL A 130 10.36 -34.81 1.84
N SER A 131 9.21 -35.44 1.58
CA SER A 131 8.71 -35.68 0.22
C SER A 131 8.14 -34.42 -0.44
N SER A 132 7.68 -33.45 0.35
CA SER A 132 7.22 -32.13 -0.12
C SER A 132 7.50 -31.09 0.96
N THR A 133 8.22 -30.03 0.60
CA THR A 133 8.50 -28.89 1.48
C THR A 133 7.38 -27.84 1.47
N GLU A 134 6.52 -27.83 0.45
CA GLU A 134 5.32 -26.97 0.40
C GLU A 134 4.30 -27.31 1.49
N ALA A 135 4.28 -28.58 1.90
CA ALA A 135 3.43 -29.11 2.97
C ALA A 135 3.92 -28.74 4.39
N VAL A 136 5.00 -27.96 4.52
CA VAL A 136 5.59 -27.55 5.81
C VAL A 136 5.48 -26.04 5.96
N THR A 137 4.87 -25.57 7.05
CA THR A 137 4.86 -24.14 7.37
C THR A 137 6.23 -23.72 7.88
N LEU A 138 6.94 -22.90 7.11
CA LEU A 138 8.23 -22.34 7.53
C LEU A 138 8.01 -21.30 8.63
N LYS A 139 8.74 -21.44 9.73
CA LYS A 139 8.69 -20.53 10.87
C LYS A 139 10.07 -19.94 11.10
N ILE A 140 10.13 -18.62 11.18
CA ILE A 140 11.27 -17.92 11.75
C ILE A 140 10.74 -17.25 13.01
N ASP A 141 11.21 -17.68 14.18
CA ASP A 141 10.92 -17.01 15.44
C ASP A 141 12.15 -16.21 15.88
N PRO A 142 12.29 -14.95 15.42
CA PRO A 142 13.44 -14.13 15.75
C PRO A 142 13.41 -13.61 17.21
N SER A 143 12.40 -13.98 18.02
CA SER A 143 12.24 -13.44 19.37
C SER A 143 13.12 -14.11 20.43
N VAL A 144 13.78 -15.24 20.11
CA VAL A 144 14.58 -16.00 21.08
C VAL A 144 16.08 -15.79 20.85
N VAL A 145 16.54 -14.69 21.45
CA VAL A 145 17.85 -14.41 22.08
C VAL A 145 19.05 -13.95 21.24
N LEU A 146 19.27 -14.25 19.96
CA LEU A 146 20.29 -13.54 19.14
C LEU A 146 20.13 -13.80 17.65
N ALA A 147 19.90 -12.75 16.85
CA ALA A 147 20.03 -12.83 15.40
C ALA A 147 21.50 -13.06 15.02
N THR A 148 21.78 -14.04 14.16
CA THR A 148 23.13 -14.21 13.62
C THR A 148 23.50 -12.99 12.74
N ARG A 149 24.79 -12.62 12.66
CA ARG A 149 25.23 -11.54 11.76
C ARG A 149 24.75 -11.77 10.33
N LYS A 150 24.85 -13.02 9.84
CA LYS A 150 24.36 -13.40 8.52
C LYS A 150 22.87 -13.11 8.34
N TYR A 151 22.02 -13.42 9.32
CA TYR A 151 20.60 -13.11 9.24
C TYR A 151 20.36 -11.59 9.12
N VAL A 152 21.10 -10.78 9.89
CA VAL A 152 21.00 -9.32 9.81
C VAL A 152 21.52 -8.81 8.46
N ASP A 153 22.64 -9.33 7.97
CA ASP A 153 23.22 -8.95 6.69
C ASP A 153 22.27 -9.29 5.53
N ASP A 154 21.70 -10.50 5.51
CA ASP A 154 20.73 -10.95 4.51
C ASP A 154 19.47 -10.05 4.53
N ALA A 155 18.93 -9.74 5.71
CA ALA A 155 17.78 -8.86 5.86
C ALA A 155 18.06 -7.41 5.39
N VAL A 156 19.26 -6.89 5.66
CA VAL A 156 19.69 -5.56 5.19
C VAL A 156 19.81 -5.54 3.67
N ILE A 157 20.34 -6.61 3.05
CA ILE A 157 20.43 -6.73 1.59
C ILE A 157 19.03 -6.74 0.96
N GLU A 158 18.09 -7.50 1.54
CA GLU A 158 16.71 -7.57 1.06
C GLU A 158 16.02 -6.20 1.13
N ILE A 159 16.10 -5.52 2.28
CA ILE A 159 15.51 -4.18 2.45
C ILE A 159 16.17 -3.17 1.50
N LYS A 160 17.49 -3.26 1.30
CA LYS A 160 18.20 -2.38 0.38
C LYS A 160 17.75 -2.62 -1.06
N ALA A 161 17.64 -3.87 -1.48
CA ALA A 161 17.17 -4.22 -2.83
C ALA A 161 15.75 -3.67 -3.08
N TYR A 162 14.83 -3.89 -2.13
CA TYR A 162 13.47 -3.35 -2.21
C TYR A 162 13.46 -1.81 -2.28
N THR A 163 14.23 -1.15 -1.41
CA THR A 163 14.30 0.32 -1.37
C THR A 163 14.88 0.89 -2.66
N ASP A 164 15.94 0.28 -3.18
CA ASP A 164 16.58 0.68 -4.44
C ASP A 164 15.62 0.49 -5.62
N GLU A 165 14.84 -0.61 -5.64
CA GLU A 165 13.83 -0.87 -6.67
C GLU A 165 12.71 0.19 -6.64
N VAL A 166 12.11 0.43 -5.47
CA VAL A 166 11.05 1.43 -5.30
C VAL A 166 11.55 2.83 -5.65
N MET A 167 12.74 3.20 -5.19
CA MET A 167 13.33 4.51 -5.49
C MET A 167 13.69 4.67 -6.96
N SER A 168 14.22 3.62 -7.59
CA SER A 168 14.47 3.62 -9.04
C SER A 168 13.18 3.80 -9.83
N GLY A 169 12.11 3.10 -9.43
CA GLY A 169 10.77 3.27 -10.01
C GLY A 169 10.24 4.69 -9.85
N HIS A 170 10.39 5.27 -8.66
CA HIS A 170 9.98 6.65 -8.36
C HIS A 170 10.72 7.68 -9.23
N VAL A 171 12.04 7.56 -9.38
CA VAL A 171 12.86 8.49 -10.17
C VAL A 171 12.60 8.36 -11.68
N LYS A 172 12.28 7.15 -12.16
CA LYS A 172 11.97 6.91 -13.58
C LYS A 172 10.55 7.33 -13.96
N ALA A 173 9.63 7.35 -13.00
CA ALA A 173 8.25 7.75 -13.26
C ALA A 173 8.21 9.20 -13.78
N VAL A 174 7.47 9.42 -14.86
CA VAL A 174 7.29 10.75 -15.46
C VAL A 174 6.54 11.70 -14.50
N ASP A 175 5.60 11.15 -13.73
CA ASP A 175 4.87 11.86 -12.69
C ASP A 175 4.63 10.94 -11.48
N PRO A 176 5.59 10.85 -10.54
CA PRO A 176 5.44 10.03 -9.34
C PRO A 176 4.49 10.65 -8.31
N HIS A 177 3.94 11.84 -8.56
CA HIS A 177 3.18 12.63 -7.61
C HIS A 177 1.94 13.26 -8.26
N THR A 178 1.02 12.39 -8.69
CA THR A 178 -0.20 12.77 -9.42
C THR A 178 -1.17 13.68 -8.65
N GLN A 179 -0.97 13.84 -7.33
CA GLN A 179 -1.72 14.81 -6.53
C GLN A 179 -1.32 16.27 -6.77
N TYR A 180 -0.19 16.53 -7.45
CA TYR A 180 0.28 17.89 -7.74
C TYR A 180 0.14 18.23 -9.22
N ALA A 181 -0.03 19.52 -9.53
CA ALA A 181 -0.03 19.98 -10.91
C ALA A 181 1.36 19.76 -11.55
N PRO A 182 1.43 19.23 -12.79
CA PRO A 182 2.71 19.05 -13.48
C PRO A 182 3.49 20.36 -13.62
N LYS A 183 4.82 20.29 -13.53
CA LYS A 183 5.68 21.49 -13.70
C LYS A 183 5.64 22.04 -15.13
N ALA A 184 5.57 21.15 -16.12
CA ALA A 184 5.48 21.50 -17.53
C ALA A 184 4.03 21.39 -17.99
N ASN A 185 3.48 22.49 -18.51
CA ASN A 185 2.14 22.57 -19.10
C ASN A 185 1.02 21.93 -18.23
N PRO A 186 0.81 22.39 -16.99
CA PRO A 186 -0.24 21.84 -16.14
C PRO A 186 -1.63 22.12 -16.72
N THR A 187 -2.49 21.10 -16.70
CA THR A 187 -3.94 21.31 -16.77
C THR A 187 -4.46 21.53 -15.36
N PHE A 188 -4.90 22.74 -15.04
CA PHE A 188 -5.50 23.02 -13.73
C PHE A 188 -6.91 22.43 -13.65
N THR A 189 -7.20 21.70 -12.57
CA THR A 189 -8.52 21.13 -12.27
C THR A 189 -9.13 21.80 -11.03
N GLY A 190 -10.44 21.69 -10.84
CA GLY A 190 -11.15 22.34 -9.72
C GLY A 190 -11.24 23.86 -9.85
N THR A 191 -11.02 24.60 -8.76
CA THR A 191 -11.08 26.07 -8.71
C THR A 191 -9.69 26.66 -8.38
N PRO A 192 -8.78 26.78 -9.36
CA PRO A 192 -7.43 27.28 -9.12
C PRO A 192 -7.47 28.74 -8.61
N LYS A 193 -6.64 29.03 -7.61
CA LYS A 193 -6.45 30.38 -7.06
C LYS A 193 -5.10 30.92 -7.50
N ALA A 194 -5.07 32.18 -7.94
CA ALA A 194 -3.85 32.93 -8.20
C ALA A 194 -3.99 34.33 -7.60
N PRO A 195 -2.88 35.00 -7.25
CA PRO A 195 -2.92 36.41 -6.84
C PRO A 195 -3.54 37.28 -7.93
N THR A 196 -4.38 38.23 -7.56
CA THR A 196 -4.97 39.19 -8.51
C THR A 196 -3.91 40.23 -8.91
N PRO A 197 -3.52 40.32 -10.19
CA PRO A 197 -2.58 41.34 -10.64
C PRO A 197 -3.14 42.75 -10.47
N THR A 198 -2.27 43.75 -10.36
CA THR A 198 -2.66 45.17 -10.40
C THR A 198 -3.15 45.59 -11.79
N ALA A 199 -4.00 46.61 -11.86
CA ALA A 199 -4.51 47.14 -13.13
C ALA A 199 -3.36 47.60 -14.06
N GLY A 200 -3.51 47.35 -15.37
CA GLY A 200 -2.50 47.70 -16.38
C GLY A 200 -1.32 46.72 -16.46
N ASN A 201 -1.30 45.64 -15.68
CA ASN A 201 -0.27 44.60 -15.79
C ASN A 201 -0.32 43.91 -17.17
N ASN A 202 0.81 43.87 -17.86
CA ASN A 202 0.98 43.28 -19.20
C ASN A 202 2.01 42.14 -19.23
N THR A 203 2.25 41.51 -18.07
CA THR A 203 3.18 40.38 -17.94
C THR A 203 2.51 39.06 -18.34
N THR A 204 3.25 37.96 -18.28
CA THR A 204 2.76 36.60 -18.53
C THR A 204 2.07 35.96 -17.32
N GLN A 205 1.72 36.74 -16.30
CA GLN A 205 0.96 36.27 -15.13
C GLN A 205 -0.45 35.81 -15.53
N LEU A 206 -1.01 34.84 -14.80
CA LEU A 206 -2.38 34.39 -15.00
C LEU A 206 -3.38 35.51 -14.70
N ALA A 207 -4.31 35.74 -15.63
CA ALA A 207 -5.44 36.64 -15.40
C ALA A 207 -6.48 35.96 -14.51
N THR A 208 -6.68 36.50 -13.30
CA THR A 208 -7.74 36.03 -12.40
C THR A 208 -9.11 36.56 -12.82
N THR A 209 -10.19 35.89 -12.42
CA THR A 209 -11.56 36.37 -12.65
C THR A 209 -11.80 37.76 -12.05
N ALA A 210 -11.23 38.05 -10.87
CA ALA A 210 -11.28 39.36 -10.24
C ALA A 210 -10.59 40.45 -11.07
N PHE A 211 -9.43 40.15 -11.67
CA PHE A 211 -8.72 41.08 -12.57
C PHE A 211 -9.55 41.39 -13.83
N VAL A 212 -10.10 40.36 -14.48
CA VAL A 212 -10.94 40.53 -15.68
C VAL A 212 -12.22 41.32 -15.35
N GLN A 213 -12.87 41.01 -14.23
CA GLN A 213 -14.07 41.74 -13.80
C GLN A 213 -13.77 43.23 -13.54
N ALA A 214 -12.65 43.53 -12.88
CA ALA A 214 -12.23 44.90 -12.62
C ALA A 214 -11.92 45.66 -13.92
N ALA A 215 -11.23 45.02 -14.87
CA ALA A 215 -10.93 45.61 -16.18
C ALA A 215 -12.20 45.91 -16.98
N LEU A 216 -13.19 45.01 -16.96
CA LEU A 216 -14.49 45.21 -17.63
C LEU A 216 -15.27 46.37 -17.00
N VAL A 217 -15.33 46.43 -15.66
CA VAL A 217 -15.97 47.56 -14.95
C VAL A 217 -15.29 48.88 -15.27
N ALA A 218 -13.96 48.91 -15.30
CA ALA A 218 -13.20 50.09 -15.68
C ALA A 218 -13.49 50.51 -17.15
N LEU A 219 -13.61 49.57 -18.07
CA LEU A 219 -13.97 49.85 -19.46
C LEU A 219 -15.40 50.41 -19.58
N ILE A 220 -16.37 49.85 -18.85
CA ILE A 220 -17.76 50.31 -18.86
C ILE A 220 -17.87 51.72 -18.27
N ASN A 221 -17.21 51.98 -17.14
CA ASN A 221 -17.23 53.29 -16.49
C ASN A 221 -16.36 54.33 -17.24
N GLY A 222 -15.36 53.86 -17.96
CA GLY A 222 -14.53 54.68 -18.84
C GLY A 222 -15.14 54.91 -20.21
N ALA A 223 -16.30 54.29 -20.52
CA ALA A 223 -17.04 54.61 -21.72
C ALA A 223 -17.40 56.10 -21.66
N PRO A 224 -17.07 56.89 -22.70
CA PRO A 224 -17.29 58.32 -22.67
C PRO A 224 -18.76 58.62 -22.41
N SER A 225 -19.04 59.80 -21.86
CA SER A 225 -20.41 60.32 -21.62
C SER A 225 -21.34 60.16 -22.83
N THR A 226 -20.80 60.00 -24.04
CA THR A 226 -21.52 59.66 -25.26
C THR A 226 -22.25 58.32 -25.19
N LEU A 227 -21.71 57.26 -24.58
CA LEU A 227 -22.42 55.97 -24.48
C LEU A 227 -23.53 56.03 -23.43
N ASP A 228 -23.33 56.79 -22.36
CA ASP A 228 -24.39 57.14 -21.41
C ASP A 228 -25.47 57.98 -22.10
N THR A 229 -25.07 58.94 -22.94
CA THR A 229 -26.01 59.72 -23.78
C THR A 229 -26.78 58.82 -24.74
N LEU A 230 -26.16 57.82 -25.37
CA LEU A 230 -26.89 56.86 -26.22
C LEU A 230 -27.90 56.04 -25.41
N LYS A 231 -27.57 55.64 -24.18
CA LYS A 231 -28.48 54.94 -23.28
C LYS A 231 -29.64 55.84 -22.83
N GLU A 232 -29.35 57.09 -22.49
CA GLU A 232 -30.35 58.10 -22.14
C GLU A 232 -31.27 58.40 -23.32
N ILE A 233 -30.74 58.55 -24.54
CA ILE A 233 -31.54 58.75 -25.76
C ILE A 233 -32.40 57.52 -26.03
N ALA A 234 -31.84 56.30 -25.95
CA ALA A 234 -32.59 55.06 -26.15
C ALA A 234 -33.74 54.92 -25.15
N ALA A 235 -33.51 55.26 -23.87
CA ALA A 235 -34.54 55.30 -22.84
C ALA A 235 -35.57 56.41 -23.09
N ALA A 236 -35.15 57.61 -23.51
CA ALA A 236 -36.03 58.75 -23.81
C ALA A 236 -36.98 58.47 -24.98
N ILE A 237 -36.55 57.64 -25.95
CA ILE A 237 -37.41 57.14 -27.03
C ILE A 237 -38.10 55.82 -26.69
N ASN A 238 -38.13 55.42 -25.41
CA ASN A 238 -38.75 54.20 -24.90
C ASN A 238 -38.26 52.89 -25.58
N ASN A 239 -37.00 52.87 -26.02
CA ASN A 239 -36.39 51.79 -26.80
C ASN A 239 -37.17 51.42 -28.06
N ASP A 240 -37.88 52.36 -28.69
CA ASP A 240 -38.67 52.09 -29.88
C ASP A 240 -37.79 52.05 -31.15
N PRO A 241 -37.59 50.88 -31.78
CA PRO A 241 -36.79 50.77 -33.01
C PRO A 241 -37.42 51.49 -34.21
N ASN A 242 -38.72 51.80 -34.16
CA ASN A 242 -39.46 52.50 -35.18
C ASN A 242 -39.95 53.87 -34.70
N PHE A 243 -39.25 54.51 -33.77
CA PHE A 243 -39.65 55.78 -33.14
C PHE A 243 -40.18 56.82 -34.14
N SER A 244 -39.54 56.98 -35.30
CA SER A 244 -39.99 57.88 -36.36
C SER A 244 -41.39 57.54 -36.88
N THR A 245 -41.65 56.26 -37.17
CA THR A 245 -42.98 55.79 -37.61
C THR A 245 -44.01 55.98 -36.49
N THR A 246 -43.67 55.64 -35.25
CA THR A 246 -44.58 55.80 -34.10
C THR A 246 -44.99 57.25 -33.89
N ILE A 247 -44.05 58.19 -33.96
CA ILE A 247 -44.33 59.63 -33.86
C ILE A 247 -45.13 60.12 -35.06
N ASN A 248 -44.81 59.71 -36.28
CA ASN A 248 -45.57 60.09 -37.47
C ASN A 248 -47.02 59.63 -37.38
N ASN A 249 -47.26 58.37 -37.00
CA ASN A 249 -48.62 57.85 -36.78
C ASN A 249 -49.37 58.63 -35.69
N ALA A 250 -48.68 58.98 -34.59
CA ALA A 250 -49.28 59.78 -33.52
C ALA A 250 -49.65 61.20 -33.99
N LEU A 251 -48.80 61.83 -34.80
CA LEU A 251 -49.01 63.18 -35.35
C LEU A 251 -50.11 63.22 -36.42
N GLU A 252 -50.19 62.22 -37.29
CA GLU A 252 -51.27 62.07 -38.26
C GLU A 252 -52.64 62.04 -37.58
N GLY A 253 -52.73 61.46 -36.38
CA GLY A 253 -53.93 61.48 -35.55
C GLY A 253 -54.21 62.78 -34.79
N LYS A 254 -53.29 63.77 -34.80
CA LYS A 254 -53.41 65.04 -34.02
C LYS A 254 -53.83 66.26 -34.84
N GLN A 255 -53.88 66.19 -36.17
CA GLN A 255 -54.66 67.18 -36.91
C GLN A 255 -56.13 66.97 -36.53
N PRO A 256 -56.95 68.01 -36.28
CA PRO A 256 -58.37 67.78 -36.16
C PRO A 256 -58.82 67.26 -37.52
N LEU A 257 -59.09 65.95 -37.61
CA LEU A 257 -60.07 65.40 -38.55
C LEU A 257 -61.47 65.85 -38.10
N ASP A 258 -61.59 67.13 -37.71
CA ASP A 258 -62.85 67.75 -37.43
C ASP A 258 -63.50 67.94 -38.80
N ASN A 259 -64.42 67.03 -39.10
CA ASN A 259 -65.16 67.04 -40.34
C ASN A 259 -65.78 68.42 -40.61
N THR A 260 -66.06 69.21 -39.56
CA THR A 260 -66.55 70.58 -39.66
C THR A 260 -65.52 71.53 -40.28
N LEU A 261 -64.27 71.57 -39.80
CA LEU A 261 -63.22 72.42 -40.41
C LEU A 261 -62.91 72.03 -41.87
N THR A 262 -62.88 70.73 -42.18
CA THR A 262 -62.68 70.23 -43.55
C THR A 262 -63.86 70.58 -44.46
N ALA A 263 -65.10 70.57 -43.93
CA ALA A 263 -66.28 70.98 -44.68
C ALA A 263 -66.36 72.51 -44.88
N LEU A 264 -65.80 73.31 -43.97
CA LEU A 264 -65.73 74.78 -44.12
C LEU A 264 -64.65 75.21 -45.12
N SER A 265 -63.50 74.52 -45.19
CA SER A 265 -62.40 74.92 -46.09
C SER A 265 -62.73 74.81 -47.59
N GLY A 266 -63.78 74.07 -47.95
CA GLY A 266 -64.22 73.87 -49.33
C GLY A 266 -65.43 74.70 -49.77
N LYS A 267 -66.01 75.53 -48.90
CA LYS A 267 -67.16 76.38 -49.25
C LYS A 267 -66.71 77.82 -49.51
N SER A 268 -66.71 78.23 -50.78
CA SER A 268 -66.66 79.64 -51.14
C SER A 268 -67.93 80.34 -50.67
N VAL A 269 -67.78 81.52 -50.05
CA VAL A 269 -68.93 82.36 -49.66
C VAL A 269 -69.42 83.06 -50.92
N GLU A 270 -70.56 82.63 -51.47
CA GLU A 270 -71.24 83.36 -52.53
C GLU A 270 -71.87 84.63 -51.94
N ALA A 271 -71.54 85.79 -52.54
CA ALA A 271 -71.98 87.12 -52.10
C ALA A 271 -73.37 87.48 -52.67
#